data_AF-A0A7W9BS53-F1
#
_entry.id   AF-A0A7W9BS53-F1
#
_cell.length_a   1.000
_cell.length_b   1.000
_cell.length_c   1.000
_cell.angle_alpha   90.00
_cell.angle_beta   90.00
_cell.angle_gamma   90.00
#
_symmetry.space_group_name_H-M   'P 1'
#
loop_
_entity.id
_entity.type
_entity.pdbx_description
1 polymer ?
#
loop_
_entity_poly.entity_id
_entity_poly.type
_entity_poly.pdbx_seq_one_letter_code
_entity_poly.pdbx_strand_id
1 'polypeptide(L)'
;MSADFGPWLIKLNSLTFSQLANVQTVGIGLYLALAVIQAVSDGGVAGLRRRATTLGVAIAAANKAYLKIESGSILVDVGGLEMSFQRTNRTILYLSACLFTISVIYFAYCTIFYDNFAYVSGACFIFVFYLFMPIAIFISMGIYIKKRCVGVDIRINQLQLDYMAAALSG
;
A
#
# COMPACT_ATOMS: atom_id res chain seq x y z
N MET A 1 12.02 28.59 -6.06
CA MET A 1 13.34 27.94 -6.22
C MET A 1 13.29 27.10 -7.48
N SER A 2 13.82 27.61 -8.59
CA SER A 2 14.06 26.79 -9.78
C SER A 2 15.26 25.88 -9.46
N ALA A 3 15.01 24.59 -9.28
CA ALA A 3 16.10 23.63 -9.14
C ALA A 3 16.90 23.63 -10.46
N ASP A 4 18.18 24.00 -10.37
CA ASP A 4 19.07 24.04 -11.53
C ASP A 4 19.50 22.60 -11.86
N PHE A 5 18.73 21.93 -12.72
CA PHE A 5 18.96 20.55 -13.11
C PHE A 5 20.10 20.37 -14.12
N GLY A 6 20.67 21.47 -14.64
CA GLY A 6 21.70 21.46 -15.68
C GLY A 6 22.92 20.57 -15.35
N PRO A 7 23.55 20.72 -14.17
CA PRO A 7 24.71 19.91 -13.79
C PRO A 7 24.40 18.42 -13.63
N TRP A 8 23.16 18.09 -13.23
CA TRP A 8 22.72 16.71 -13.05
C TRP A 8 22.46 16.02 -14.39
N LEU A 9 21.80 16.71 -15.32
CA LEU A 9 21.54 16.20 -16.68
C LEU A 9 22.84 15.89 -17.44
N ILE A 10 23.86 16.72 -17.27
CA ILE A 10 25.19 16.49 -17.87
C ILE A 10 25.82 15.21 -17.32
N LYS A 11 25.75 14.97 -16.00
CA LYS A 11 26.27 13.74 -15.38
C LYS A 11 25.50 12.50 -15.83
N LEU A 12 24.19 12.58 -15.99
CA LEU A 12 23.38 11.44 -16.47
C LEU A 12 23.77 10.99 -17.89
N ASN A 13 24.18 11.93 -18.74
CA ASN A 13 24.54 11.63 -20.12
C ASN A 13 25.83 10.78 -20.23
N SER A 14 26.70 10.84 -19.22
CA SER A 14 27.94 10.06 -19.17
C SER A 14 27.79 8.70 -18.48
N LEU A 15 26.62 8.37 -17.93
CA LEU A 15 26.43 7.10 -17.22
C LEU A 15 26.22 5.95 -18.20
N THR A 16 26.88 4.83 -17.93
CA THR A 16 26.60 3.55 -18.61
C THR A 16 25.51 2.78 -17.88
N PHE A 17 24.88 1.83 -18.57
CA PHE A 17 23.89 0.95 -17.93
C PHE A 17 24.48 0.16 -16.75
N SER A 18 25.75 -0.23 -16.84
CA SER A 18 26.55 -0.79 -15.75
C SER A 18 26.46 -0.01 -14.45
N GLN A 19 26.69 1.30 -14.53
CA GLN A 19 26.72 2.18 -13.36
C GLN A 19 25.34 2.37 -12.73
N LEU A 20 24.27 2.09 -13.48
CA LEU A 20 22.89 2.16 -13.03
C LEU A 20 22.31 0.81 -12.57
N ALA A 21 23.07 -0.29 -12.70
CA ALA A 21 22.60 -1.63 -12.33
C ALA A 21 22.19 -1.74 -10.85
N ASN A 22 22.87 -1.02 -9.95
CA ASN A 22 22.50 -0.94 -8.53
C ASN A 22 21.11 -0.33 -8.33
N VAL A 23 20.79 0.73 -9.07
CA VAL A 23 19.47 1.38 -9.02
C VAL A 23 18.38 0.44 -9.54
N GLN A 24 18.67 -0.28 -10.62
CA GLN A 24 17.74 -1.25 -11.18
C GLN A 24 17.46 -2.41 -10.21
N THR A 25 18.51 -2.92 -9.57
CA THR A 25 18.39 -3.99 -8.57
C THR A 25 17.54 -3.54 -7.37
N VAL A 26 17.79 -2.32 -6.86
CA VAL A 26 16.98 -1.74 -5.79
C VAL A 26 15.51 -1.62 -6.21
N GLY A 27 15.23 -1.15 -7.43
CA GLY A 27 13.86 -1.00 -7.90
C GLY A 27 13.11 -2.30 -8.06
N ILE A 28 13.77 -3.35 -8.58
CA ILE A 28 13.21 -4.71 -8.62
C ILE A 28 12.85 -5.17 -7.20
N GLY A 29 13.75 -4.92 -6.23
CA GLY A 29 13.48 -5.18 -4.82
C GLY A 29 12.28 -4.42 -4.27
N LEU A 30 12.10 -3.14 -4.63
CA LEU A 30 10.96 -2.32 -4.22
C LEU A 30 9.63 -2.84 -4.78
N TYR A 31 9.60 -3.31 -6.04
CA TYR A 31 8.42 -3.93 -6.62
C TYR A 31 8.03 -5.25 -5.94
N LEU A 32 9.02 -6.05 -5.52
CA LEU A 32 8.76 -7.26 -4.72
C LEU A 32 8.24 -6.90 -3.32
N ALA A 33 8.82 -5.88 -2.68
CA ALA A 33 8.36 -5.39 -1.38
C ALA A 33 6.90 -4.90 -1.42
N LEU A 34 6.50 -4.23 -2.51
CA LEU A 34 5.10 -3.82 -2.73
C LEU A 34 4.13 -5.01 -2.67
N ALA A 35 4.48 -6.15 -3.24
CA ALA A 35 3.66 -7.36 -3.17
C ALA A 35 3.54 -7.92 -1.74
N VAL A 36 4.60 -7.84 -0.94
CA VAL A 36 4.57 -8.27 0.47
C VAL A 36 3.66 -7.36 1.30
N ILE A 37 3.74 -6.05 1.10
CA ILE A 37 2.93 -5.07 1.83
C ILE A 37 1.43 -5.27 1.56
N GLN A 38 1.08 -5.61 0.32
CA GLN A 38 -0.29 -5.96 -0.05
C GLN A 38 -0.82 -7.14 0.78
N ALA A 39 0.00 -8.17 1.00
CA ALA A 39 -0.36 -9.30 1.85
C ALA A 39 -0.51 -8.90 3.33
N VAL A 40 0.37 -8.02 3.83
CA VAL A 40 0.30 -7.53 5.23
C VAL A 40 -0.92 -6.63 5.46
N SER A 41 -1.29 -5.78 4.49
CA SER A 41 -2.46 -4.91 4.61
C SER A 41 -3.78 -5.66 4.75
N ASP A 42 -3.93 -6.80 4.06
CA ASP A 42 -5.10 -7.67 4.19
C ASP A 42 -5.21 -8.26 5.61
N GLY A 43 -4.07 -8.55 6.24
CA GLY A 43 -4.00 -8.99 7.64
C GLY A 43 -4.52 -7.94 8.64
N GLY A 44 -4.27 -6.65 8.39
CA GLY A 44 -4.75 -5.55 9.23
C GLY A 44 -6.29 -5.43 9.22
N VAL A 45 -6.91 -5.55 8.04
CA VAL A 45 -8.37 -5.53 7.89
C VAL A 45 -9.02 -6.76 8.54
N ALA A 46 -8.40 -7.94 8.40
CA ALA A 46 -8.84 -9.14 9.09
C ALA A 46 -8.80 -9.00 10.63
N GLY A 47 -7.80 -8.30 11.16
CA GLY A 47 -7.72 -7.96 12.59
C GLY A 47 -8.87 -7.07 13.06
N LEU A 48 -9.20 -6.01 12.32
CA LEU A 48 -10.35 -5.14 12.59
C LEU A 48 -11.67 -5.93 12.57
N ARG A 49 -11.85 -6.81 11.59
CA ARG A 49 -13.03 -7.69 11.50
C ARG A 49 -13.18 -8.61 12.70
N ARG A 50 -12.08 -9.21 13.17
CA ARG A 50 -12.10 -10.03 14.38
C ARG A 50 -12.53 -9.20 15.60
N ARG A 51 -11.96 -8.01 15.79
CA ARG A 51 -12.34 -7.11 16.90
C ARG A 51 -13.83 -6.74 16.84
N ALA A 52 -14.33 -6.32 15.68
CA ALA A 52 -15.74 -5.97 15.50
C ALA A 52 -16.68 -7.17 15.75
N THR A 53 -16.31 -8.36 15.29
CA THR A 53 -17.09 -9.59 15.49
C THR A 53 -17.16 -9.97 16.97
N THR A 54 -16.01 -9.99 17.66
CA THR A 54 -15.95 -10.30 19.09
C THR A 54 -16.78 -9.31 19.92
N LEU A 55 -16.70 -8.02 19.61
CA LEU A 55 -17.48 -6.98 20.28
C LEU A 55 -18.99 -7.16 20.04
N GLY A 56 -19.38 -7.50 18.80
CA GLY A 56 -20.79 -7.75 18.48
C GLY A 56 -21.37 -8.97 19.20
N VAL A 57 -20.60 -10.04 19.36
CA VAL A 57 -21.00 -11.21 20.14
C VAL A 57 -21.20 -10.85 21.63
N ALA A 58 -20.28 -10.06 22.20
CA ALA A 58 -20.40 -9.61 23.60
C ALA A 58 -21.65 -8.74 23.82
N ILE A 59 -21.92 -7.79 22.91
CA ILE A 59 -23.11 -6.94 22.97
C ILE A 59 -24.40 -7.76 22.83
N ALA A 60 -24.41 -8.75 21.94
CA ALA A 60 -25.56 -9.64 21.76
C ALA A 60 -25.84 -10.45 23.03
N ALA A 61 -24.81 -10.92 23.72
CA ALA A 61 -24.94 -11.64 25.00
C ALA A 61 -25.47 -10.73 26.12
N ALA A 62 -25.10 -9.45 26.14
CA ALA A 62 -25.57 -8.46 27.12
C ALA A 62 -27.01 -7.95 26.86
N ASN A 63 -27.64 -8.36 25.76
CA ASN A 63 -29.02 -8.04 25.37
C ASN A 63 -29.36 -6.53 25.33
N LYS A 64 -28.38 -5.68 24.98
CA LYS A 64 -28.56 -4.23 24.86
C LYS A 64 -28.98 -3.88 23.41
N ALA A 65 -30.28 -3.65 23.19
CA ALA A 65 -30.86 -3.47 21.85
C ALA A 65 -30.25 -2.33 21.03
N TYR A 66 -29.97 -1.17 21.64
CA TYR A 66 -29.35 -0.01 20.96
C TYR A 66 -27.94 -0.34 20.43
N LEU A 67 -27.08 -0.89 21.29
CA LEU A 67 -25.70 -1.28 20.94
C LEU A 67 -25.66 -2.38 19.87
N LYS A 68 -26.68 -3.25 19.81
CA LYS A 68 -26.77 -4.33 18.82
C LYS A 68 -26.98 -3.79 17.40
N ILE A 69 -27.78 -2.73 17.23
CA ILE A 69 -28.01 -2.08 15.93
C ILE A 69 -26.70 -1.44 15.45
N GLU A 70 -26.01 -0.72 16.33
CA GLU A 70 -24.76 -0.03 16.00
C GLU A 70 -23.62 -1.02 15.70
N SER A 71 -23.51 -2.10 16.47
CA SER A 71 -22.58 -3.20 16.17
C SER A 71 -22.84 -3.83 14.80
N GLY A 72 -24.10 -4.05 14.43
CA GLY A 72 -24.48 -4.55 13.11
C GLY A 72 -24.06 -3.61 11.98
N SER A 73 -24.27 -2.30 12.14
CA SER A 73 -23.79 -1.30 11.18
C SER A 73 -22.27 -1.34 11.01
N ILE A 74 -21.51 -1.41 12.11
CA ILE A 74 -20.04 -1.48 12.04
C ILE A 74 -19.57 -2.75 11.32
N LEU A 75 -20.22 -3.89 11.54
CA LEU A 75 -19.89 -5.13 10.82
C LEU A 75 -20.14 -5.01 9.31
N VAL A 76 -21.22 -4.33 8.91
CA VAL A 76 -21.49 -4.04 7.48
C VAL A 76 -20.42 -3.12 6.91
N ASP A 77 -20.01 -2.08 7.63
CA ASP A 77 -18.96 -1.15 7.19
C ASP A 77 -17.59 -1.84 7.07
N VAL A 78 -17.25 -2.72 8.02
CA VAL A 78 -16.03 -3.54 7.95
C VAL A 78 -16.10 -4.49 6.75
N GLY A 79 -17.26 -5.11 6.48
CA GLY A 79 -17.45 -5.97 5.31
C GLY A 79 -17.31 -5.21 3.99
N GLY A 80 -17.89 -4.01 3.90
CA GLY A 80 -17.73 -3.12 2.75
C GLY A 80 -16.28 -2.67 2.56
N LEU A 81 -15.58 -2.38 3.66
CA LEU A 81 -14.16 -2.07 3.68
C LEU A 81 -13.33 -3.23 3.11
N GLU A 82 -13.58 -4.46 3.57
CA GLU A 82 -12.88 -5.66 3.12
C GLU A 82 -13.08 -5.92 1.62
N MET A 83 -14.31 -5.83 1.12
CA MET A 83 -14.58 -5.98 -0.33
C MET A 83 -13.89 -4.88 -1.15
N SER A 84 -13.91 -3.64 -0.67
CA SER A 84 -13.24 -2.52 -1.33
C SER A 84 -11.71 -2.71 -1.34
N PHE A 85 -11.15 -3.22 -0.23
CA PHE A 85 -9.74 -3.56 -0.11
C PHE A 85 -9.35 -4.67 -1.06
N GLN A 86 -10.07 -5.79 -1.08
CA GLN A 86 -9.74 -6.91 -1.97
C GLN A 86 -9.76 -6.50 -3.44
N ARG A 87 -10.76 -5.72 -3.88
CA ARG A 87 -10.82 -5.23 -5.26
C ARG A 87 -9.67 -4.28 -5.59
N THR A 88 -9.35 -3.38 -4.67
CA THR A 88 -8.25 -2.42 -4.82
C THR A 88 -6.91 -3.16 -4.85
N ASN A 89 -6.70 -4.06 -3.89
CA ASN A 89 -5.49 -4.87 -3.76
C ASN A 89 -5.24 -5.70 -5.02
N ARG A 90 -6.28 -6.38 -5.54
CA ARG A 90 -6.18 -7.16 -6.78
C ARG A 90 -5.76 -6.31 -7.98
N THR A 91 -6.34 -5.11 -8.13
CA THR A 91 -5.97 -4.18 -9.21
C THR A 91 -4.52 -3.74 -9.10
N ILE A 92 -4.04 -3.44 -7.90
CA ILE A 92 -2.66 -2.98 -7.68
C ILE A 92 -1.68 -4.14 -7.86
N LEU A 93 -2.04 -5.35 -7.46
CA LEU A 93 -1.22 -6.54 -7.71
C LEU A 93 -1.00 -6.73 -9.20
N TYR A 94 -2.06 -6.65 -10.02
CA TYR A 94 -1.93 -6.70 -11.48
C TYR A 94 -1.06 -5.56 -12.02
N LEU A 95 -1.29 -4.32 -11.56
CA LEU A 95 -0.49 -3.17 -11.98
C LEU A 95 0.98 -3.35 -11.63
N SER A 96 1.28 -3.74 -10.39
CA SER A 96 2.65 -3.97 -9.90
C SER A 96 3.32 -5.14 -10.63
N ALA A 97 2.59 -6.21 -10.95
CA ALA A 97 3.11 -7.33 -11.74
C ALA A 97 3.45 -6.91 -13.18
N CYS A 98 2.63 -6.07 -13.81
CA CYS A 98 2.94 -5.50 -15.12
C CYS A 98 4.20 -4.62 -15.06
N LEU A 99 4.28 -3.70 -14.08
CA LEU A 99 5.43 -2.82 -13.91
C LEU A 99 6.71 -3.59 -13.58
N PHE A 100 6.61 -4.63 -12.75
CA PHE A 100 7.71 -5.54 -12.46
C PHE A 100 8.17 -6.27 -13.73
N THR A 101 7.25 -6.78 -14.54
CA THR A 101 7.58 -7.46 -15.79
C THR A 101 8.33 -6.53 -16.76
N ILE A 102 7.84 -5.30 -16.93
CA ILE A 102 8.51 -4.27 -17.74
C ILE A 102 9.90 -3.97 -17.17
N SER A 103 10.04 -3.88 -15.85
CA SER A 103 11.34 -3.68 -15.18
C SER A 103 12.30 -4.82 -15.50
N VAL A 104 11.87 -6.08 -15.36
CA VAL A 104 12.74 -7.24 -15.63
C VAL A 104 13.16 -7.29 -17.10
N ILE A 105 12.24 -7.02 -18.04
CA ILE A 105 12.56 -6.98 -19.47
C ILE A 105 13.59 -5.88 -19.76
N TYR A 106 13.39 -4.68 -19.20
CA TYR A 106 14.31 -3.57 -19.41
C TYR A 106 15.66 -3.81 -18.74
N PHE A 107 15.68 -4.46 -17.57
CA PHE A 107 16.92 -4.88 -16.92
C PHE A 107 17.70 -5.90 -17.76
N ALA A 108 17.02 -6.87 -18.37
CA ALA A 108 17.65 -7.80 -19.30
C ALA A 108 18.25 -7.08 -20.52
N TYR A 109 17.52 -6.11 -21.08
CA TYR A 109 18.03 -5.25 -22.14
C TYR A 109 19.29 -4.49 -21.71
N CYS A 110 19.27 -3.84 -20.55
CA CYS A 110 20.44 -3.14 -20.00
C CYS A 110 21.62 -4.07 -19.74
N THR A 111 21.36 -5.34 -19.39
CA THR A 111 22.39 -6.34 -19.16
C THR A 111 23.06 -6.79 -20.47
N ILE A 112 22.30 -6.93 -21.56
CA ILE A 112 22.86 -7.24 -22.88
C ILE A 112 23.72 -6.09 -23.40
N PHE A 113 23.29 -4.84 -23.17
CA PHE A 113 23.97 -3.63 -23.62
C PHE A 113 24.71 -2.91 -22.49
N TYR A 114 25.36 -3.68 -21.61
CA TYR A 114 25.90 -3.21 -20.33
C TYR A 114 26.88 -2.03 -20.43
N ASP A 115 27.76 -2.06 -21.43
CA ASP A 115 28.81 -1.05 -21.63
C ASP A 115 28.34 0.18 -22.42
N ASN A 116 27.11 0.16 -22.95
CA ASN A 116 26.58 1.29 -23.71
C ASN A 116 26.21 2.46 -22.78
N PHE A 117 26.36 3.67 -23.30
CA PHE A 117 25.85 4.87 -22.65
C PHE A 117 24.33 4.78 -22.52
N ALA A 118 23.82 5.03 -21.31
CA ALA A 118 22.38 5.03 -21.05
C ALA A 118 21.69 6.27 -21.66
N TYR A 119 22.46 7.32 -21.91
CA TYR A 119 21.98 8.67 -22.24
C TYR A 119 21.03 9.23 -21.17
N VAL A 120 20.72 10.52 -21.26
CA VAL A 120 19.82 11.18 -20.29
C VAL A 120 18.45 10.50 -20.22
N SER A 121 17.90 10.08 -21.37
CA SER A 121 16.59 9.44 -21.44
C SER A 121 16.54 8.08 -20.74
N GLY A 122 17.54 7.21 -20.96
CA GLY A 122 17.62 5.90 -20.30
C GLY A 122 17.89 6.01 -18.81
N ALA A 123 18.76 6.94 -18.40
CA ALA A 123 19.02 7.18 -16.99
C ALA A 123 17.77 7.74 -16.26
N CYS A 124 17.07 8.71 -16.87
CA CYS A 124 15.80 9.22 -16.34
C CYS A 124 14.74 8.12 -16.25
N PHE A 125 14.62 7.25 -17.25
CA PHE A 125 13.72 6.10 -17.22
C PHE A 125 14.03 5.19 -16.02
N ILE A 126 15.32 4.88 -15.79
CA ILE A 126 15.73 4.05 -14.66
C ILE A 126 15.35 4.72 -13.33
N PHE A 127 15.67 5.99 -13.11
CA PHE A 127 15.33 6.68 -11.86
C PHE A 127 13.82 6.78 -11.63
N VAL A 128 13.04 7.14 -12.67
CA VAL A 128 11.61 7.31 -12.52
C VAL A 128 10.93 5.95 -12.31
N PHE A 129 11.26 4.96 -13.11
CA PHE A 129 10.57 3.68 -13.12
C PHE A 129 11.01 2.79 -11.95
N TYR A 130 12.30 2.70 -11.66
CA TYR A 130 12.82 1.80 -10.62
C TYR A 130 12.80 2.40 -9.22
N LEU A 131 12.85 3.73 -9.07
CA LEU A 131 12.81 4.37 -7.74
C LEU A 131 11.51 5.12 -7.49
N PHE A 132 11.21 6.12 -8.31
CA PHE A 132 10.11 7.04 -8.00
C PHE A 132 8.74 6.36 -8.05
N MET A 133 8.48 5.55 -9.08
CA MET A 133 7.18 4.91 -9.30
C MET A 133 6.80 3.93 -8.17
N PRO A 134 7.63 2.96 -7.75
CA PRO A 134 7.27 2.07 -6.65
C PRO A 134 7.09 2.83 -5.33
N ILE A 135 7.90 3.87 -5.07
CA ILE A 135 7.75 4.72 -3.88
C ILE A 135 6.42 5.49 -3.91
N ALA A 136 6.05 6.06 -5.06
CA ALA A 136 4.79 6.79 -5.21
C ALA A 136 3.57 5.87 -5.01
N ILE A 137 3.61 4.65 -5.56
CA ILE A 137 2.60 3.62 -5.34
C ILE A 137 2.52 3.28 -3.84
N PHE A 138 3.68 3.10 -3.20
CA PHE A 138 3.74 2.78 -1.77
C PHE A 138 3.10 3.87 -0.89
N ILE A 139 3.48 5.13 -1.09
CA ILE A 139 2.98 6.26 -0.29
C ILE A 139 1.49 6.46 -0.52
N SER A 140 1.04 6.46 -1.78
CA SER A 140 -0.38 6.66 -2.11
C SER A 140 -1.27 5.59 -1.48
N MET A 141 -0.82 4.32 -1.49
CA MET A 141 -1.55 3.23 -0.86
C MET A 141 -1.52 3.29 0.65
N GLY A 142 -0.37 3.56 1.26
CA GLY A 142 -0.29 3.74 2.71
C GLY A 142 -1.26 4.80 3.22
N ILE A 143 -1.37 5.93 2.50
CA ILE A 143 -2.33 6.99 2.82
C ILE A 143 -3.78 6.53 2.63
N TYR A 144 -4.09 5.87 1.51
CA TYR A 144 -5.43 5.37 1.22
C TYR A 144 -5.93 4.38 2.30
N ILE A 145 -5.09 3.40 2.63
CA ILE A 145 -5.36 2.36 3.63
C ILE A 145 -5.58 3.01 4.99
N LYS A 146 -4.65 3.88 5.42
CA LYS A 146 -4.73 4.56 6.71
C LYS A 146 -6.03 5.35 6.85
N LYS A 147 -6.41 6.14 5.84
CA LYS A 147 -7.65 6.94 5.88
C LYS A 147 -8.89 6.07 6.08
N ARG A 148 -8.96 4.93 5.40
CA ARG A 148 -10.11 4.03 5.49
C ARG A 148 -10.16 3.25 6.80
N CYS A 149 -9.02 2.74 7.28
CA CYS A 149 -8.97 1.98 8.54
C CYS A 149 -9.22 2.85 9.78
N VAL A 150 -8.71 4.08 9.82
CA VAL A 150 -8.89 4.99 10.97
C VAL A 150 -10.36 5.31 11.23
N GLY A 151 -11.16 5.52 10.18
CA GLY A 151 -12.59 5.81 10.34
C GLY A 151 -13.37 4.68 11.00
N VAL A 152 -13.02 3.43 10.69
CA VAL A 152 -13.66 2.24 11.26
C VAL A 152 -13.15 1.95 12.67
N ASP A 153 -11.84 2.12 12.91
CA ASP A 153 -11.23 1.89 14.23
C ASP A 153 -11.79 2.86 15.30
N ILE A 154 -11.99 4.14 14.96
CA ILE A 154 -12.62 5.13 15.86
C ILE A 154 -14.01 4.65 16.29
N ARG A 155 -14.83 4.17 15.35
CA ARG A 155 -16.19 3.69 15.64
C ARG A 155 -16.20 2.42 16.49
N ILE A 156 -15.28 1.49 16.23
CA ILE A 156 -15.10 0.29 17.08
C ILE A 156 -14.72 0.70 18.50
N ASN A 157 -13.78 1.64 18.66
CA ASN A 157 -13.35 2.10 19.98
C ASN A 157 -14.46 2.86 20.72
N GLN A 158 -15.26 3.68 20.03
CA GLN A 158 -16.44 4.34 20.60
C GLN A 158 -17.46 3.32 21.10
N LEU A 159 -17.83 2.35 20.26
CA LEU A 159 -18.77 1.29 20.65
C LEU A 159 -18.24 0.47 21.85
N GLN A 160 -16.93 0.25 21.93
CA GLN A 160 -16.32 -0.43 23.05
C GLN A 160 -16.42 0.39 24.34
N LEU A 161 -16.23 1.71 24.28
CA LEU A 161 -16.42 2.61 25.43
C LEU A 161 -17.87 2.65 25.89
N ASP A 162 -18.82 2.73 24.95
CA ASP A 162 -20.25 2.74 25.25
C ASP A 162 -20.70 1.43 25.88
N TYR A 163 -20.17 0.30 25.40
CA TYR A 163 -20.40 -1.00 26.01
C TYR A 163 -19.86 -1.07 27.44
N MET A 164 -18.64 -0.56 27.70
CA MET A 164 -18.06 -0.52 29.05
C MET A 164 -18.88 0.37 30.00
N ALA A 165 -19.32 1.54 29.54
CA ALA A 165 -20.18 2.43 30.32
C ALA A 165 -21.55 1.81 30.62
N ALA A 166 -22.14 1.11 29.65
CA ALA A 166 -23.40 0.39 29.81
C ALA A 166 -23.30 -0.85 30.72
N ALA A 167 -22.09 -1.42 30.87
CA ALA A 167 -21.82 -2.54 31.77
C ALA A 167 -21.59 -2.09 33.22
N LEU A 168 -21.08 -0.87 33.45
CA LEU A 168 -20.87 -0.29 34.78
C LEU A 168 -22.14 0.33 35.40
N SER A 169 -23.18 0.56 34.58
CA SER A 169 -24.43 1.24 34.98
C SER A 169 -25.61 0.28 35.23
N GLY A 170 -25.40 -1.03 35.06
CA GLY A 170 -26.37 -2.09 35.39
C GLY A 170 -25.92 -2.89 36.60
#